data_AF-L1NYC8-F1
#
_entry.id   AF-L1NYC8-F1
#
_cell.length_a   1.000
_cell.length_b   1.000
_cell.length_c   1.000
_cell.angle_alpha   90.00
_cell.angle_beta   90.00
_cell.angle_gamma   90.00
#
_symmetry.space_group_name_H-M   'P 1'
#
loop_
_entity.id
_entity.type
_entity.pdbx_description
1 polymer ?
#
loop_
_entity_poly.entity_id
_entity_poly.type
_entity_poly.pdbx_seq_one_letter_code
_entity_poly.pdbx_strand_id
1 'polypeptide(L)'
;MNKRYENISKMNDILAKLENTLTKAQEVLEEWKAIQPEYDQLVAYYDSKQWRQDYFDSNDGKIPDEVPQWVLTQDAIFDAIGTQFYLADEYRTLLDKIKAKEMNP
;
A
#
# COMPACT_ATOMS: atom_id res chain seq x y z
N MET A 1 28.07 27.93 -21.61
CA MET A 1 27.94 26.46 -21.73
C MET A 1 27.00 26.19 -22.91
N ASN A 2 27.16 25.07 -23.63
CA ASN A 2 26.39 24.81 -24.86
C ASN A 2 24.95 24.40 -24.48
N LYS A 3 23.94 25.15 -24.94
CA LYS A 3 22.50 24.89 -24.65
C LYS A 3 22.08 23.44 -24.95
N ARG A 4 22.69 22.79 -25.95
CA ARG A 4 22.45 21.37 -26.26
C ARG A 4 22.91 20.47 -25.12
N TYR A 5 24.07 20.74 -24.53
CA TYR A 5 24.62 19.93 -23.43
C TYR A 5 23.85 20.14 -22.13
N GLU A 6 23.38 21.35 -21.85
CA GLU A 6 22.48 21.64 -20.73
C GLU A 6 21.16 20.85 -20.86
N ASN A 7 20.58 20.80 -22.05
CA ASN A 7 19.37 20.01 -22.30
C ASN A 7 19.60 18.51 -22.10
N ILE A 8 20.68 17.96 -22.64
CA ILE A 8 21.01 16.54 -22.48
C ILE A 8 21.21 16.19 -21.00
N SER A 9 21.95 17.01 -20.26
CA SER A 9 22.15 16.80 -18.81
C SER A 9 20.81 16.78 -18.07
N LYS A 10 19.93 17.75 -18.37
CA LYS A 10 18.60 17.82 -17.74
C LYS A 10 17.75 16.58 -18.06
N MET A 11 17.80 16.07 -19.29
CA MET A 11 17.05 14.86 -19.66
C MET A 11 17.62 13.62 -18.97
N ASN A 12 18.95 13.51 -18.83
CA ASN A 12 19.58 12.43 -18.08
C ASN A 12 19.15 12.44 -16.61
N ASP A 13 19.09 13.61 -15.98
CA ASP A 13 18.62 13.73 -14.60
C ASP A 13 17.15 13.29 -14.44
N ILE A 14 16.30 13.59 -15.43
CA ILE A 14 14.91 13.15 -15.45
C ILE A 14 14.83 11.63 -15.63
N LEU A 15 15.59 11.07 -16.57
CA LEU A 15 15.62 9.64 -16.84
C LEU A 15 16.04 8.86 -15.59
N ALA A 16 17.15 9.24 -14.97
CA ALA A 16 17.65 8.57 -13.76
C ALA A 16 16.64 8.63 -12.60
N LYS A 17 15.96 9.77 -12.42
CA LYS A 17 14.89 9.90 -11.42
C LYS A 17 13.70 8.99 -11.73
N LEU A 18 13.31 8.90 -12.99
CA LEU A 18 12.21 8.06 -13.43
C LEU A 18 12.54 6.58 -13.21
N GLU A 19 13.70 6.11 -13.66
CA GLU A 19 14.15 4.73 -13.50
C GLU A 19 14.16 4.31 -12.03
N ASN A 20 14.76 5.12 -11.16
CA ASN A 20 14.78 4.85 -9.72
C ASN A 20 13.37 4.82 -9.09
N THR A 21 12.46 5.67 -9.57
CA THR A 21 11.06 5.65 -9.10
C THR A 21 10.34 4.39 -9.54
N LEU A 22 10.55 3.94 -10.78
CA LEU A 22 9.94 2.73 -11.33
C LEU A 22 10.44 1.47 -10.62
N THR A 23 11.74 1.39 -10.30
CA THR A 23 12.29 0.27 -9.50
C THR A 23 11.61 0.17 -8.14
N LYS A 24 11.51 1.27 -7.40
CA LYS A 24 10.84 1.29 -6.09
C LYS A 24 9.36 0.95 -6.19
N ALA A 25 8.68 1.48 -7.22
CA ALA A 25 7.27 1.17 -7.44
C ALA A 25 7.05 -0.32 -7.75
N GLN A 26 7.97 -0.95 -8.48
CA GLN A 26 7.92 -2.38 -8.75
C GLN A 26 8.12 -3.20 -7.47
N GLU A 27 9.12 -2.87 -6.65
CA GLU A 27 9.38 -3.56 -5.38
C GLU A 27 8.15 -3.52 -4.46
N VAL A 28 7.58 -2.33 -4.25
CA VAL A 28 6.37 -2.15 -3.43
C VAL A 28 5.17 -2.88 -4.03
N LEU A 29 5.01 -2.88 -5.36
CA LEU A 29 3.90 -3.58 -6.00
C LEU A 29 3.99 -5.10 -5.80
N GLU A 30 5.19 -5.67 -5.88
CA GLU A 30 5.37 -7.12 -5.64
C GLU A 30 5.16 -7.47 -4.16
N GLU A 31 5.65 -6.65 -3.22
CA GLU A 31 5.36 -6.83 -1.79
C GLU A 31 3.85 -6.75 -1.50
N TRP A 32 3.17 -5.76 -2.09
CA TRP A 32 1.74 -5.56 -1.90
C TRP A 32 0.90 -6.69 -2.50
N LYS A 33 1.32 -7.28 -3.63
CA LYS A 33 0.71 -8.51 -4.16
C LYS A 33 0.95 -9.71 -3.25
N ALA A 34 2.17 -9.85 -2.73
CA ALA A 34 2.56 -10.99 -1.92
C ALA A 34 1.79 -11.07 -0.59
N ILE A 35 1.44 -9.94 0.02
CA ILE A 35 0.73 -9.88 1.30
C ILE A 35 -0.80 -10.11 1.19
N GLN A 36 -1.37 -10.22 -0.02
CA GLN A 36 -2.82 -10.33 -0.19
C GLN A 36 -3.44 -11.56 0.52
N PRO A 37 -2.83 -12.76 0.51
CA PRO A 37 -3.36 -13.91 1.25
C PRO A 37 -3.41 -13.69 2.76
N GLU A 38 -2.40 -13.03 3.34
CA GLU A 38 -2.35 -12.67 4.76
C GLU A 38 -3.33 -11.53 5.09
N TYR A 39 -3.51 -10.58 4.17
CA TYR A 39 -4.54 -9.55 4.27
C TYR A 39 -5.94 -10.18 4.33
N ASP A 40 -6.24 -11.15 3.45
CA ASP A 40 -7.52 -11.86 3.46
C ASP A 40 -7.75 -12.61 4.78
N GLN A 41 -6.69 -13.20 5.36
CA GLN A 41 -6.76 -13.81 6.70
C GLN A 41 -7.05 -12.79 7.79
N LEU A 42 -6.43 -11.61 7.73
CA LEU A 42 -6.65 -10.52 8.67
C LEU A 42 -8.11 -10.01 8.61
N VAL A 43 -8.65 -9.82 7.40
CA VAL A 43 -10.05 -9.41 7.20
C VAL A 43 -11.01 -10.50 7.70
N ALA A 44 -10.75 -11.76 7.35
CA ALA A 44 -11.57 -12.88 7.82
C ALA A 44 -11.56 -13.01 9.35
N TYR A 45 -10.41 -12.73 10.00
CA TYR A 45 -10.33 -12.64 11.45
C TYR A 45 -11.17 -11.49 11.99
N TYR A 46 -11.01 -10.28 11.46
CA TYR A 46 -11.76 -9.09 11.88
C TYR A 46 -13.29 -9.27 11.78
N ASP A 47 -13.76 -9.90 10.70
CA ASP A 47 -15.18 -10.20 10.48
C ASP A 47 -15.72 -11.36 11.34
N SER A 48 -14.84 -12.08 12.05
CA SER A 48 -15.20 -13.29 12.77
C SER A 48 -15.83 -13.02 14.14
N LYS A 49 -16.56 -14.03 14.64
CA LYS A 49 -16.97 -14.09 16.05
C LYS A 49 -15.76 -14.17 16.99
N GLN A 50 -14.63 -14.69 16.51
CA GLN A 50 -13.42 -14.85 17.33
C GLN A 50 -12.81 -13.48 17.66
N TRP A 51 -12.61 -12.61 16.67
CA TRP A 51 -12.13 -11.25 16.92
C TRP A 51 -13.03 -10.50 17.92
N ARG A 52 -14.36 -10.66 17.79
CA ARG A 52 -15.30 -10.05 18.73
C ARG A 52 -15.13 -10.60 20.15
N GLN A 53 -14.90 -11.90 20.31
CA GLN A 53 -14.64 -12.50 21.60
C GLN A 53 -13.32 -11.99 22.19
N ASP A 54 -12.25 -11.99 21.40
CA ASP A 54 -10.93 -11.50 21.79
C ASP A 54 -11.00 -10.01 22.20
N TYR A 55 -11.77 -9.20 21.49
CA TYR A 55 -12.03 -7.80 21.83
C TYR A 55 -12.70 -7.64 23.21
N PHE A 56 -13.69 -8.46 23.53
CA PHE A 56 -14.33 -8.42 24.85
C PHE A 56 -13.40 -8.95 25.95
N ASP A 57 -12.65 -10.01 25.68
CA ASP A 57 -11.69 -10.57 26.63
C ASP A 57 -10.53 -9.61 26.90
N SER A 58 -10.10 -8.85 25.90
CA SER A 58 -9.19 -7.71 26.04
C SER A 58 -9.75 -6.66 27.01
N ASN A 59 -10.98 -6.19 26.76
CA ASN A 59 -11.63 -5.17 27.60
C ASN A 59 -11.90 -5.65 29.03
N ASP A 60 -12.13 -6.95 29.22
CA ASP A 60 -12.31 -7.57 30.53
C ASP A 60 -10.97 -7.85 31.26
N GLY A 61 -9.82 -7.56 30.64
CA GLY A 61 -8.49 -7.79 31.22
C GLY A 61 -8.09 -9.27 31.28
N LYS A 62 -8.67 -10.12 30.43
CA LYS A 62 -8.38 -11.56 30.38
C LYS A 62 -7.18 -11.90 29.49
N ILE A 63 -6.75 -10.96 28.64
CA ILE A 63 -5.56 -11.09 27.82
C ILE A 63 -4.38 -10.46 28.58
N PRO A 64 -3.25 -11.18 28.77
CA PRO A 64 -2.10 -10.63 29.46
C PRO A 64 -1.53 -9.39 28.78
N ASP A 65 -1.06 -8.42 29.58
CA ASP A 65 -0.53 -7.14 29.09
C ASP A 65 0.72 -7.29 28.20
N GLU A 66 1.46 -8.40 28.34
CA GLU A 66 2.60 -8.72 27.48
C GLU A 66 2.22 -9.12 26.05
N VAL A 67 0.95 -9.48 25.81
CA VAL A 67 0.45 -9.77 24.47
C VAL A 67 0.11 -8.45 23.78
N PRO A 68 0.70 -8.12 22.62
CA PRO A 68 0.29 -6.94 21.86
C PRO A 68 -1.13 -7.11 21.31
N GLN A 69 -2.02 -6.17 21.64
CA GLN A 69 -3.45 -6.26 21.31
C GLN A 69 -3.88 -5.24 20.23
N TRP A 70 -2.96 -4.76 19.39
CA TRP A 70 -3.26 -3.71 18.40
C TRP A 70 -4.36 -4.11 17.40
N VAL A 71 -4.43 -5.39 17.05
CA VAL A 71 -5.50 -5.95 16.20
C VAL A 71 -6.88 -5.90 16.84
N LEU A 72 -6.95 -5.71 18.16
CA LEU A 72 -8.19 -5.57 18.94
C LEU A 72 -8.57 -4.11 19.14
N THR A 73 -7.84 -3.16 18.54
CA THR A 73 -8.38 -1.80 18.38
C THR A 73 -9.44 -1.85 17.27
N GLN A 74 -10.56 -1.15 17.45
CA GLN A 74 -11.60 -1.09 16.40
C GLN A 74 -11.06 -0.49 15.10
N ASP A 75 -10.13 0.48 15.21
CA ASP A 75 -9.71 1.31 14.09
C ASP A 75 -8.56 0.69 13.27
N ALA A 76 -7.62 -0.06 13.87
CA ALA A 76 -6.38 -0.44 13.16
C ALA A 76 -6.62 -1.28 11.89
N ILE A 77 -7.48 -2.29 11.97
CA ILE A 77 -7.78 -3.14 10.80
C ILE A 77 -8.70 -2.40 9.83
N PHE A 78 -9.68 -1.63 10.33
CA PHE A 78 -10.58 -0.83 9.51
C PHE A 78 -9.81 0.21 8.67
N ASP A 79 -8.88 0.94 9.29
CA ASP A 79 -8.04 1.93 8.62
C ASP A 79 -7.11 1.28 7.59
N ALA A 80 -6.58 0.09 7.87
CA ALA A 80 -5.76 -0.66 6.91
C ALA A 80 -6.56 -1.06 5.67
N ILE A 81 -7.78 -1.59 5.85
CA ILE A 81 -8.71 -1.92 4.76
C ILE A 81 -9.01 -0.67 3.92
N GLY A 82 -9.37 0.43 4.57
CA GLY A 82 -9.69 1.69 3.89
C GLY A 82 -8.49 2.26 3.12
N THR A 83 -7.31 2.26 3.73
CA THR A 83 -6.07 2.71 3.10
C THR A 83 -5.74 1.90 1.86
N GLN A 84 -5.92 0.58 1.91
CA GLN A 84 -5.65 -0.29 0.76
C GLN A 84 -6.56 0.05 -0.43
N PHE A 85 -7.86 0.24 -0.20
CA PHE A 85 -8.79 0.61 -1.27
C PHE A 85 -8.49 1.99 -1.84
N TYR A 86 -8.20 2.97 -0.98
CA TYR A 86 -7.80 4.30 -1.41
C TYR A 86 -6.56 4.26 -2.32
N LEU A 87 -5.52 3.53 -1.91
CA LEU A 87 -4.31 3.37 -2.72
C LEU A 87 -4.59 2.66 -4.04
N ALA A 88 -5.46 1.65 -4.06
CA ALA A 88 -5.83 0.95 -5.28
C ALA A 88 -6.50 1.89 -6.30
N ASP A 89 -7.37 2.79 -5.84
CA ASP A 89 -8.01 3.79 -6.69
C ASP A 89 -7.00 4.81 -7.24
N GLU A 90 -6.08 5.31 -6.41
CA GLU A 90 -5.00 6.22 -6.85
C GLU A 90 -4.10 5.55 -7.91
N TYR A 91 -3.74 4.28 -7.72
CA TYR A 91 -2.98 3.51 -8.69
C TYR A 91 -3.75 3.35 -10.01
N ARG A 92 -5.06 3.08 -9.96
CA ARG A 92 -5.89 3.03 -11.17
C ARG A 92 -5.87 4.36 -11.92
N THR A 93 -6.07 5.48 -11.24
CA THR A 93 -6.01 6.82 -11.84
C THR A 93 -4.66 7.10 -12.50
N LEU A 94 -3.55 6.72 -11.85
CA LEU A 94 -2.22 6.84 -12.43
C LEU A 94 -2.05 5.99 -13.70
N LEU A 95 -2.48 4.72 -13.65
CA LEU A 95 -2.37 3.79 -14.77
C LEU A 95 -3.19 4.25 -15.98
N ASP A 96 -4.40 4.74 -15.77
CA ASP A 96 -5.26 5.28 -16.83
C ASP A 96 -4.57 6.48 -17.52
N LYS A 97 -3.98 7.38 -16.75
CA LYS A 97 -3.22 8.53 -17.28
C LYS A 97 -1.99 8.11 -18.09
N ILE A 98 -1.31 7.02 -17.68
CA ILE A 98 -0.16 6.48 -18.41
C ILE A 98 -0.62 5.82 -19.71
N LYS A 99 -1.63 4.95 -19.65
CA LYS A 99 -2.15 4.19 -20.80
C LYS A 99 -2.81 5.06 -21.85
N ALA A 100 -3.39 6.20 -21.46
CA ALA A 100 -3.92 7.18 -22.42
C ALA A 100 -2.86 7.65 -23.45
N LYS A 101 -1.56 7.55 -23.12
CA LYS A 101 -0.46 7.89 -24.03
C LYS A 101 -0.17 6.80 -25.07
N GLU A 102 -0.54 5.55 -24.81
CA GLU A 102 -0.41 4.45 -25.77
C GLU A 102 -1.42 4.61 -26.94
N MET A 103 -2.54 5.27 -26.67
CA MET A 103 -3.63 5.50 -27.64
C MET A 103 -3.41 6.70 -28.57
N ASN A 104 -2.28 7.41 -28.43
CA ASN A 104 -1.95 8.57 -29.25
C ASN A 104 -0.51 8.45 -29.79
N PRO A 105 -0.26 7.51 -30.73
CA PRO A 105 1.06 7.27 -31.32
C PRO A 105 1.59 8.44 -32.17
#